data_AF-A0A5K3FXI6-F1
#
_entry.id   AF-A0A5K3FXI6-F1
#
_cell.length_a   1.000
_cell.length_b   1.000
_cell.length_c   1.000
_cell.angle_alpha   90.00
_cell.angle_beta   90.00
_cell.angle_gamma   90.00
#
_symmetry.space_group_name_H-M   'P 1'
#
loop_
_entity.id
_entity.type
_entity.pdbx_description
1 polymer ?
#
loop_
_entity_poly.entity_id
_entity_poly.type
_entity_poly.pdbx_seq_one_letter_code
_entity_poly.pdbx_strand_id
1 'polypeptide(L)'
;MMIQAVDTIVTNSELQHVSRSLFLQRLGERVEAACLVWRKQNAGIIDELAKVYENYAAMFTNSTRSTEHFREMWLRSLQMNAESGVSLDPEWPQWNTHLRLLVGQELYRILYDHLTFDLNGGKVDREPKTKLHQEAPVLFEVMSEQPGDARYEIRVHPTLLRWYRAAGHPPLVFDATELPMLCPPIPWIDTKRAGYLLASSKIAKFFV
;
A
#
# COMPACT_ATOMS: atom_id res chain seq x y z
N MET A 1 0.23 8.71 -0.95
CA MET A 1 1.20 7.84 -0.25
C MET A 1 1.63 8.36 1.12
N MET A 2 2.31 9.51 1.23
CA MET A 2 2.81 10.02 2.52
C MET A 2 1.70 10.43 3.49
N ILE A 3 0.71 11.21 3.03
CA ILE A 3 -0.47 11.57 3.82
C ILE A 3 -1.26 10.33 4.23
N GLN A 4 -1.53 9.42 3.30
CA GLN A 4 -2.17 8.13 3.59
C GLN A 4 -1.42 7.31 4.65
N ALA A 5 -0.08 7.41 4.77
CA ALA A 5 0.67 6.74 5.83
C ALA A 5 0.34 7.31 7.21
N VAL A 6 0.22 8.63 7.30
CA VAL A 6 -0.22 9.33 8.51
C VAL A 6 -1.68 8.98 8.82
N ASP A 7 -2.56 8.99 7.83
CA ASP A 7 -3.96 8.61 8.00
C ASP A 7 -4.09 7.17 8.51
N THR A 8 -3.26 6.25 8.00
CA THR A 8 -3.23 4.84 8.47
C THR A 8 -2.84 4.76 9.95
N ILE A 9 -1.83 5.53 10.39
CA ILE A 9 -1.41 5.59 11.81
C ILE A 9 -2.53 6.17 12.69
N VAL A 10 -3.19 7.22 12.21
CA VAL A 10 -4.24 7.90 12.97
C VAL A 10 -5.47 7.02 13.16
N THR A 11 -5.87 6.32 12.10
CA THR A 11 -7.08 5.51 12.03
C THR A 11 -6.94 4.13 12.65
N ASN A 12 -5.75 3.53 12.58
CA ASN A 12 -5.50 2.22 13.15
C ASN A 12 -4.92 2.36 14.58
N SER A 13 -5.72 1.97 15.58
CA SER A 13 -5.32 2.03 16.99
C SER A 13 -4.09 1.19 17.32
N GLU A 14 -3.87 0.08 16.61
CA GLU A 14 -2.68 -0.75 16.78
C GLU A 14 -1.41 -0.05 16.27
N LEU A 15 -1.59 0.89 15.33
CA LEU A 15 -0.49 1.67 14.75
C LEU A 15 -0.18 2.97 15.51
N GLN A 16 -0.89 3.27 16.61
CA GLN A 16 -0.59 4.45 17.44
C GLN A 16 0.73 4.31 18.22
N HIS A 17 1.30 3.09 18.28
CA HIS A 17 2.55 2.74 18.98
C HIS A 17 3.56 2.01 18.07
N VAL A 18 3.77 2.54 16.85
CA VAL A 18 4.66 1.90 15.86
C VAL A 18 6.12 2.22 16.15
N SER A 19 6.97 1.19 16.14
CA SER A 19 8.41 1.40 16.22
C SER A 19 8.90 2.19 15.00
N ARG A 20 9.83 3.12 15.24
CA ARG A 20 10.44 3.96 14.20
C ARG A 20 11.00 3.11 13.06
N SER A 21 11.74 2.05 13.37
CA SER A 21 12.32 1.15 12.36
C SER A 21 11.25 0.51 11.46
N LEU A 22 10.16 0.01 12.05
CA LEU A 22 9.06 -0.59 11.29
C LEU A 22 8.39 0.46 10.40
N PHE A 23 8.10 1.65 10.94
CA PHE A 23 7.48 2.72 10.16
C PHE A 23 8.33 3.11 8.93
N LEU A 24 9.63 3.30 9.12
CA LEU A 24 10.57 3.61 8.04
C LEU A 24 10.60 2.50 7.00
N GLN A 25 10.65 1.24 7.43
CA GLN A 25 10.60 0.11 6.52
C GLN A 25 9.30 0.10 5.70
N ARG A 26 8.15 0.34 6.33
CA ARG A 26 6.84 0.42 5.64
C ARG A 26 6.77 1.56 4.64
N LEU A 27 7.36 2.73 4.94
CA LEU A 27 7.47 3.82 3.98
C LEU A 27 8.28 3.41 2.74
N GLY A 28 9.42 2.75 2.95
CA GLY A 28 10.23 2.21 1.85
C GLY A 28 9.50 1.17 1.01
N GLU A 29 8.79 0.24 1.64
CA GLU A 29 7.96 -0.78 0.96
C GLU A 29 6.87 -0.15 0.09
N ARG A 30 6.22 0.93 0.56
CA ARG A 30 5.21 1.66 -0.22
C ARG A 30 5.81 2.32 -1.46
N VAL A 31 7.00 2.91 -1.35
CA VAL A 31 7.71 3.48 -2.51
C VAL A 31 8.09 2.40 -3.51
N GLU A 32 8.68 1.30 -3.04
CA GLU A 32 9.04 0.18 -3.91
C GLU A 32 7.81 -0.35 -4.65
N ALA A 33 6.68 -0.53 -3.96
CA ALA A 33 5.42 -0.97 -4.55
C ALA A 33 4.92 0.01 -5.63
N ALA A 34 4.95 1.32 -5.35
CA ALA A 34 4.57 2.33 -6.34
C ALA A 34 5.50 2.33 -7.56
N CYS A 35 6.81 2.21 -7.35
CA CYS A 35 7.79 2.07 -8.44
C CYS A 35 7.54 0.82 -9.27
N LEU A 36 7.19 -0.30 -8.64
CA LEU A 36 6.88 -1.56 -9.31
C LEU A 36 5.63 -1.41 -10.19
N VAL A 37 4.57 -0.77 -9.70
CA VAL A 37 3.36 -0.48 -10.51
C VAL A 37 3.70 0.44 -11.69
N TRP A 38 4.46 1.51 -11.44
CA TRP A 38 4.91 2.43 -12.50
C TRP A 38 5.74 1.71 -13.57
N ARG A 39 6.64 0.80 -13.18
CA ARG A 39 7.42 -0.03 -14.12
C ARG A 39 6.53 -0.95 -14.94
N LYS A 40 5.52 -1.59 -14.33
CA LYS A 40 4.54 -2.44 -15.04
C LYS A 40 3.78 -1.63 -16.09
N GLN A 41 3.35 -0.43 -15.72
CA GLN A 41 2.61 0.44 -16.63
C GLN A 41 3.47 0.86 -17.82
N ASN A 42 4.69 1.34 -17.59
CA ASN A 42 5.57 1.79 -18.68
C ASN A 42 6.12 0.67 -19.56
N ALA A 43 6.17 -0.55 -19.05
CA ALA A 43 6.52 -1.73 -19.83
C ALA A 43 5.34 -2.28 -20.66
N GLY A 44 4.15 -1.65 -20.61
CA GLY A 44 2.95 -2.12 -21.32
C GLY A 44 2.33 -3.39 -20.72
N ILE A 45 2.79 -3.83 -19.54
CA ILE A 45 2.37 -5.11 -18.93
C ILE A 45 0.92 -5.04 -18.46
N ILE A 46 0.46 -3.88 -18.01
CA ILE A 46 -0.93 -3.71 -17.55
C ILE A 46 -1.89 -3.87 -18.73
N ASP A 47 -1.58 -3.26 -19.87
CA ASP A 47 -2.40 -3.34 -21.07
C ASP A 47 -2.40 -4.76 -21.64
N GLU A 48 -1.24 -5.41 -21.66
CA GLU A 48 -1.11 -6.80 -22.09
C GLU A 48 -1.88 -7.75 -21.17
N LEU A 49 -1.78 -7.54 -19.85
CA LEU A 49 -2.51 -8.32 -18.86
C LEU A 49 -4.02 -8.17 -19.07
N ALA A 50 -4.51 -6.97 -19.39
CA ALA A 50 -5.92 -6.74 -19.66
C ALA A 50 -6.40 -7.56 -20.86
N LYS A 51 -5.66 -7.58 -21.97
CA LYS A 51 -5.99 -8.39 -23.16
C LYS A 51 -6.01 -9.89 -22.87
N VAL A 52 -4.96 -10.39 -22.20
CA VAL A 52 -4.86 -11.80 -21.80
C VAL A 52 -6.02 -12.17 -20.89
N TYR A 53 -6.33 -11.31 -19.92
CA TYR A 53 -7.41 -11.55 -18.97
C TYR A 53 -8.79 -11.50 -19.62
N GLU A 54 -9.01 -10.61 -20.58
CA GLU A 54 -10.26 -10.54 -21.35
C GLU A 54 -10.51 -11.84 -22.12
N ASN A 55 -9.48 -12.36 -22.80
CA ASN A 55 -9.56 -13.66 -23.48
C ASN A 55 -9.87 -14.80 -22.50
N TYR A 56 -9.21 -14.81 -21.34
CA TYR A 56 -9.43 -15.79 -20.29
C TYR A 56 -10.86 -15.71 -19.73
N ALA A 57 -11.35 -14.49 -19.44
CA ALA A 57 -12.70 -14.24 -18.93
C ALA A 57 -13.78 -14.66 -19.93
N ALA A 58 -13.57 -14.43 -21.23
CA ALA A 58 -14.48 -14.83 -22.29
C ALA A 58 -14.67 -16.37 -22.36
N MET A 59 -13.68 -17.16 -21.95
CA MET A 59 -13.81 -18.61 -21.91
C MET A 59 -14.77 -19.10 -20.81
N PHE A 60 -15.04 -18.31 -19.76
CA PHE A 60 -16.01 -18.67 -18.72
C PHE A 60 -17.46 -18.51 -19.16
N THR A 61 -17.70 -17.58 -20.07
CA THR A 61 -19.04 -17.21 -20.58
C THR A 61 -19.41 -17.96 -21.86
N ASN A 62 -18.46 -18.68 -22.47
CA ASN A 62 -18.71 -19.45 -23.68
C ASN A 62 -19.74 -20.58 -23.42
N SER A 63 -20.81 -20.60 -24.22
CA SER A 63 -21.91 -21.57 -24.15
C SER A 63 -21.48 -22.99 -24.50
N THR A 64 -20.45 -23.14 -25.35
CA THR A 64 -19.82 -24.43 -25.64
C THR A 64 -18.68 -24.65 -24.66
N ARG A 65 -19.01 -24.99 -23.40
CA ARG A 65 -17.97 -25.27 -22.39
C ARG A 65 -17.19 -26.53 -22.77
N SER A 66 -16.04 -26.33 -23.41
CA SER A 66 -14.93 -27.29 -23.34
C SER A 66 -14.48 -27.34 -21.88
N THR A 67 -14.47 -28.52 -21.26
CA THR A 67 -14.12 -28.73 -19.84
C THR A 67 -12.61 -28.58 -19.61
N GLU A 68 -12.02 -27.49 -20.06
CA GLU A 68 -10.60 -27.21 -19.87
C GLU A 68 -10.35 -26.75 -18.44
N HIS A 69 -9.23 -27.20 -17.86
CA HIS A 69 -8.85 -26.75 -16.53
C HIS A 69 -8.52 -25.25 -16.56
N PHE A 70 -8.83 -24.50 -15.48
CA PHE A 70 -8.62 -23.05 -15.44
C PHE A 70 -7.19 -22.63 -15.78
N ARG A 71 -6.20 -23.43 -15.36
CA ARG A 71 -4.79 -23.23 -15.72
C ARG A 71 -4.57 -23.30 -17.24
N GLU A 72 -5.19 -24.25 -17.93
CA GLU A 72 -5.07 -24.42 -19.38
C GLU A 72 -5.71 -23.25 -20.14
N MET A 73 -6.88 -22.80 -19.69
CA MET A 73 -7.55 -21.60 -20.23
C MET A 73 -6.63 -20.37 -20.16
N TRP A 74 -5.95 -20.18 -19.02
CA TRP A 74 -4.98 -19.10 -18.85
C TRP A 74 -3.77 -19.24 -19.76
N LEU A 75 -3.15 -20.43 -19.82
CA LEU A 75 -2.00 -20.69 -20.68
C LEU A 75 -2.34 -20.49 -22.17
N ARG A 76 -3.53 -20.88 -22.60
CA ARG A 76 -4.02 -20.60 -23.96
C ARG A 76 -4.18 -19.11 -24.21
N SER A 77 -4.72 -18.37 -23.25
CA SER A 77 -4.88 -16.92 -23.35
C SER A 77 -3.53 -16.19 -23.45
N LEU A 78 -2.49 -16.69 -22.77
CA LEU A 78 -1.12 -16.21 -22.96
C LEU A 78 -0.60 -16.52 -24.37
N GLN A 79 -0.82 -17.73 -24.86
CA GLN A 79 -0.36 -18.14 -26.19
C GLN A 79 -1.02 -17.32 -27.31
N MET A 80 -2.31 -17.00 -27.18
CA MET A 80 -3.04 -16.15 -28.14
C MET A 80 -2.44 -14.74 -28.27
N ASN A 81 -1.78 -14.25 -27.22
CA ASN A 81 -1.17 -12.92 -27.20
C ASN A 81 0.37 -12.95 -27.31
N ALA A 82 0.96 -14.11 -27.64
CA ALA A 82 2.42 -14.27 -27.68
C ALA A 82 3.13 -13.34 -28.69
N GLU A 83 2.41 -12.87 -29.71
CA GLU A 83 2.95 -11.97 -30.74
C GLU A 83 3.23 -10.54 -30.22
N SER A 84 2.65 -10.15 -29.07
CA SER A 84 2.85 -8.83 -28.46
C SER A 84 4.30 -8.60 -28.00
N GLY A 85 5.05 -9.68 -27.70
CA GLY A 85 6.43 -9.62 -27.20
C GLY A 85 6.57 -9.08 -25.77
N VAL A 86 5.49 -8.60 -25.15
CA VAL A 86 5.46 -8.13 -23.76
C VAL A 86 5.37 -9.34 -22.83
N SER A 87 6.40 -9.53 -22.00
CA SER A 87 6.36 -10.56 -20.96
C SER A 87 5.54 -10.07 -19.76
N LEU A 88 4.52 -10.83 -19.37
CA LEU A 88 3.83 -10.62 -18.10
C LEU A 88 4.69 -11.01 -16.89
N ASP A 89 5.84 -11.67 -17.11
CA ASP A 89 6.80 -12.06 -16.07
C ASP A 89 8.18 -11.42 -16.21
N PRO A 90 8.31 -10.11 -15.96
CA PRO A 90 9.62 -9.53 -15.78
C PRO A 90 10.16 -9.86 -14.39
N GLU A 91 11.38 -10.38 -14.33
CA GLU A 91 12.13 -10.46 -13.08
C GLU A 91 12.77 -9.09 -12.81
N TRP A 92 12.31 -8.44 -11.74
CA TRP A 92 12.92 -7.20 -11.25
C TRP A 92 13.64 -7.42 -9.94
N PRO A 93 14.79 -6.75 -9.73
CA PRO A 93 15.49 -6.83 -8.46
C PRO A 93 14.62 -6.25 -7.35
N GLN A 94 14.38 -7.04 -6.31
CA GLN A 94 13.73 -6.59 -5.09
C GLN A 94 14.69 -5.72 -4.28
N TRP A 95 14.16 -4.68 -3.67
CA TRP A 95 14.96 -3.85 -2.78
C TRP A 95 15.30 -4.64 -1.53
N ASN A 96 16.58 -4.63 -1.16
CA ASN A 96 16.99 -5.15 0.13
C ASN A 96 16.45 -4.27 1.28
N THR A 97 16.41 -4.82 2.49
CA THR A 97 15.87 -4.13 3.67
C THR A 97 16.57 -2.79 3.94
N HIS A 98 17.88 -2.72 3.68
CA HIS A 98 18.66 -1.51 3.89
C HIS A 98 18.22 -0.37 2.95
N LEU A 99 18.02 -0.65 1.66
CA LEU A 99 17.52 0.32 0.69
C LEU A 99 16.13 0.83 1.05
N ARG A 100 15.23 -0.07 1.50
CA ARG A 100 13.90 0.33 1.98
C ARG A 100 13.99 1.27 3.18
N LEU A 101 14.86 0.96 4.14
CA LEU A 101 15.07 1.79 5.32
C LEU A 101 15.62 3.17 4.95
N LEU A 102 16.61 3.26 4.06
CA LEU A 102 17.17 4.55 3.61
C LEU A 102 16.10 5.43 2.93
N VAL A 103 15.33 4.86 2.00
CA VAL A 103 14.24 5.59 1.34
C VAL A 103 13.18 6.00 2.36
N GLY A 104 12.86 5.12 3.30
CA GLY A 104 11.95 5.42 4.41
C GLY A 104 12.44 6.57 5.29
N GLN A 105 13.73 6.63 5.59
CA GLN A 105 14.37 7.71 6.38
C GLN A 105 14.24 9.06 5.69
N GLU A 106 14.51 9.12 4.39
CA GLU A 106 14.37 10.35 3.62
C GLU A 106 12.92 10.84 3.58
N LEU A 107 11.97 9.94 3.35
CA LEU A 107 10.54 10.28 3.39
C LEU A 107 10.08 10.72 4.77
N TYR A 108 10.54 10.04 5.82
CA TYR A 108 10.21 10.39 7.18
C TYR A 108 10.79 11.75 7.57
N ARG A 109 12.02 12.08 7.16
CA ARG A 109 12.61 13.40 7.38
C ARG A 109 11.73 14.49 6.78
N ILE A 110 11.29 14.32 5.53
CA ILE A 110 10.37 15.26 4.87
C ILE A 110 9.05 15.39 5.66
N LEU A 111 8.49 14.27 6.13
CA LEU A 111 7.28 14.30 6.98
C LEU A 111 7.52 15.03 8.29
N TYR A 112 8.61 14.72 8.98
CA TYR A 112 8.91 15.27 10.30
C TYR A 112 9.19 16.77 10.24
N ASP A 113 9.95 17.21 9.24
CA ASP A 113 10.39 18.61 9.12
C ASP A 113 9.31 19.53 8.54
N HIS A 114 8.43 19.01 7.68
CA HIS A 114 7.49 19.85 6.91
C HIS A 114 6.01 19.58 7.18
N LEU A 115 5.64 18.47 7.82
CA LEU A 115 4.24 18.20 8.11
C LEU A 115 3.84 18.82 9.45
N THR A 116 3.44 20.08 9.40
CA THR A 116 2.88 20.82 10.54
C THR A 116 1.37 21.05 10.38
N PHE A 117 0.70 21.36 11.48
CA PHE A 117 -0.69 21.78 11.48
C PHE A 117 -0.91 22.89 12.52
N ASP A 118 -1.87 23.79 12.26
CA ASP A 118 -2.23 24.84 13.20
C ASP A 118 -3.04 24.26 14.36
N LEU A 119 -2.58 24.41 15.60
CA LEU A 119 -3.31 23.94 16.79
C LEU A 119 -4.66 24.64 17.00
N ASN A 120 -4.85 25.83 16.42
CA ASN A 120 -6.07 26.61 16.57
C ASN A 120 -7.12 26.36 15.48
N GLY A 121 -6.81 25.58 14.44
CA GLY A 121 -7.69 25.38 13.28
C GLY A 121 -9.09 24.83 13.60
N GLY A 122 -9.25 24.10 14.71
CA GLY A 122 -10.54 23.56 15.16
C GLY A 122 -11.40 24.52 15.99
N LYS A 123 -10.90 25.70 16.35
CA LYS A 123 -11.65 26.70 17.14
C LYS A 123 -12.38 27.67 16.20
N VAL A 124 -13.57 27.29 15.78
CA VAL A 124 -14.52 28.21 15.12
C VAL A 124 -15.09 29.16 16.17
N ASP A 125 -14.37 30.21 16.56
CA ASP A 125 -14.98 31.30 17.33
C ASP A 125 -14.39 32.67 17.01
N ARG A 126 -15.22 33.45 16.31
CA ARG A 126 -15.76 34.76 16.70
C ARG A 126 -14.81 35.64 17.51
N GLU A 127 -13.90 36.31 16.81
CA GLU A 127 -13.39 37.68 17.05
C GLU A 127 -11.92 37.80 16.58
N PRO A 128 -11.55 38.91 15.93
CA PRO A 128 -10.21 39.12 15.41
C PRO A 128 -9.30 39.62 16.54
N LYS A 129 -8.82 38.71 17.40
CA LYS A 129 -7.77 39.02 18.37
C LYS A 129 -6.57 38.16 18.06
N THR A 130 -5.61 38.75 17.34
CA THR A 130 -4.16 38.42 17.29
C THR A 130 -3.81 37.05 17.90
N LYS A 131 -4.24 35.95 17.25
CA LYS A 131 -3.82 34.61 17.66
C LYS A 131 -2.45 34.37 17.03
N LEU A 132 -1.41 34.20 17.84
CA LEU A 132 -0.14 33.67 17.36
C LEU A 132 -0.45 32.35 16.61
N HIS A 133 -0.04 32.26 15.35
CA HIS A 133 -0.09 31.00 14.60
C HIS A 133 0.78 30.00 15.36
N GLN A 134 0.16 28.97 15.96
CA GLN A 134 0.86 27.95 16.73
C GLN A 134 0.87 26.67 15.88
N GLU A 135 1.90 26.54 15.07
CA GLU A 135 2.14 25.31 14.32
C GLU A 135 2.79 24.27 15.24
N ALA A 136 2.29 23.04 15.13
CA ALA A 136 2.89 21.88 15.76
C ALA A 136 3.19 20.81 14.70
N PRO A 137 4.27 20.03 14.86
CA PRO A 137 4.53 18.89 13.99
C PRO A 137 3.42 17.85 14.18
N VAL A 138 3.02 17.22 13.07
CA VAL A 138 2.01 16.15 13.09
C VAL A 138 2.56 14.89 13.76
N LEU A 139 3.84 14.59 13.51
CA LEU A 139 4.53 13.42 14.04
C LEU A 139 5.59 13.83 15.07
N PHE A 140 5.78 13.02 16.10
CA PHE A 140 6.87 13.18 17.06
C PHE A 140 7.38 11.82 17.53
N GLU A 141 8.64 11.78 17.97
CA GLU A 141 9.28 10.57 18.48
C GLU A 141 9.19 10.51 20.01
N VAL A 142 8.84 9.34 20.54
CA VAL A 142 8.82 9.06 21.97
C VAL A 142 9.64 7.82 22.24
N MET A 143 10.50 7.87 23.25
CA MET A 143 11.19 6.67 23.72
C MET A 143 10.19 5.79 24.49
N SER A 144 10.09 4.52 24.11
CA SER A 144 9.22 3.57 24.81
C SER A 144 9.71 3.35 26.24
N GLU A 145 8.79 3.31 27.18
CA GLU A 145 9.07 3.12 28.62
C GLU A 145 9.08 1.63 29.03
N GLN A 146 8.94 0.71 28.07
CA GLN A 146 8.92 -0.73 28.37
C GLN A 146 10.30 -1.20 28.89
N PRO A 147 10.36 -1.83 30.09
CA PRO A 147 11.62 -2.27 30.66
C PRO A 147 12.28 -3.31 29.75
N GLY A 148 13.46 -3.01 29.22
CA GLY A 148 14.27 -3.91 28.40
C GLY A 148 14.18 -3.71 26.88
N ASP A 149 13.30 -2.84 26.38
CA ASP A 149 13.19 -2.53 24.94
C ASP A 149 13.19 -1.00 24.73
N ALA A 150 14.38 -0.39 24.82
CA ALA A 150 14.56 1.02 24.52
C ALA A 150 14.41 1.26 23.01
N ARG A 151 13.18 1.45 22.55
CA ARG A 151 12.81 1.70 21.16
C ARG A 151 12.19 3.08 20.99
N TYR A 152 12.48 3.74 19.88
CA TYR A 152 11.76 4.95 19.48
C TYR A 152 10.43 4.55 18.84
N GLU A 153 9.36 5.17 19.30
CA GLU A 153 8.02 5.06 18.75
C GLU A 153 7.66 6.37 18.04
N ILE A 154 6.99 6.26 16.90
CA ILE A 154 6.43 7.42 16.21
C ILE A 154 4.99 7.60 16.68
N ARG A 155 4.65 8.81 17.12
CA ARG A 155 3.32 9.18 17.57
C ARG A 155 2.78 10.38 16.82
N VAL A 156 1.45 10.44 16.73
CA VAL A 156 0.72 11.57 16.14
C VAL A 156 0.29 12.54 17.23
N HIS A 157 0.35 13.84 16.95
CA HIS A 157 -0.05 14.87 17.90
C HIS A 157 -1.46 14.64 18.46
N PRO A 158 -1.67 14.65 19.80
CA PRO A 158 -2.96 14.33 20.41
C PRO A 158 -4.13 15.19 19.95
N THR A 159 -3.90 16.48 19.69
CA THR A 159 -4.91 17.40 19.11
C THR A 159 -5.42 16.89 17.76
N LEU A 160 -4.53 16.42 16.88
CA LEU A 160 -4.93 15.89 15.59
C LEU A 160 -5.75 14.60 15.75
N LEU A 161 -5.33 13.69 16.64
CA LEU A 161 -6.11 12.49 16.97
C LEU A 161 -7.53 12.84 17.46
N ARG A 162 -7.69 13.90 18.26
CA ARG A 162 -9.01 14.38 18.70
C ARG A 162 -9.84 14.92 17.54
N TRP A 163 -9.23 15.65 16.61
CA TRP A 163 -9.93 16.17 15.43
C TRP A 163 -10.43 15.06 14.52
N TYR A 164 -9.61 14.03 14.28
CA TYR A 164 -10.03 12.85 13.54
C TYR A 164 -11.22 12.15 14.20
N ARG A 165 -11.22 12.02 15.53
CA ARG A 165 -12.38 11.46 16.27
C ARG A 165 -13.62 12.35 16.15
N ALA A 166 -13.45 13.67 16.21
CA ALA A 166 -14.55 14.64 16.15
C ALA A 166 -15.17 14.78 14.74
N ALA A 167 -14.35 14.68 13.69
CA ALA A 167 -14.79 14.74 12.29
C ALA A 167 -15.53 13.47 11.83
N GLY A 168 -15.57 12.43 12.67
CA GLY A 168 -15.97 11.09 12.28
C GLY A 168 -14.79 10.33 11.67
N HIS A 169 -14.77 9.01 11.84
CA HIS A 169 -13.73 8.19 11.24
C HIS A 169 -13.82 8.33 9.70
N PRO A 170 -12.70 8.54 9.00
CA PRO A 170 -12.69 8.46 7.54
C PRO A 170 -13.19 7.07 7.11
N PRO A 171 -13.71 6.94 5.88
CA PRO A 171 -14.14 5.64 5.37
C PRO A 171 -13.02 4.61 5.54
N LEU A 172 -13.37 3.41 5.98
CA LEU A 172 -12.42 2.30 6.14
C LEU A 172 -11.70 2.05 4.81
N VAL A 173 -10.38 2.15 4.83
CA VAL A 173 -9.53 1.88 3.68
C VAL A 173 -8.90 0.50 3.88
N PHE A 174 -9.21 -0.42 2.98
CA PHE A 174 -8.61 -1.76 2.95
C PHE A 174 -7.60 -1.85 1.82
N ASP A 175 -6.57 -2.67 2.01
CA ASP A 175 -5.72 -3.05 0.89
C ASP A 175 -6.52 -3.93 -0.09
N ALA A 176 -6.29 -3.77 -1.39
CA ALA A 176 -7.00 -4.55 -2.41
C ALA A 176 -6.79 -6.06 -2.24
N THR A 177 -5.69 -6.47 -1.57
CA THR A 177 -5.37 -7.88 -1.28
C THR A 177 -6.03 -8.41 0.00
N GLU A 178 -6.73 -7.58 0.76
CA GLU A 178 -7.49 -7.97 1.95
C GLU A 178 -8.97 -8.22 1.63
N LEU A 179 -9.43 -7.78 0.46
CA LEU A 179 -10.81 -7.93 0.01
C LEU A 179 -10.96 -9.07 -1.02
N PRO A 180 -12.15 -9.69 -1.11
CA PRO A 180 -12.44 -10.63 -2.19
C PRO A 180 -12.31 -10.00 -3.57
N MET A 181 -11.82 -10.77 -4.54
CA MET A 181 -11.76 -10.32 -5.93
C MET A 181 -13.16 -10.21 -6.55
N LEU A 182 -13.36 -9.18 -7.36
CA LEU A 182 -14.60 -8.95 -8.11
C LEU A 182 -14.70 -9.77 -9.40
N CYS A 183 -13.62 -10.46 -9.76
CA CYS A 183 -13.50 -11.21 -11.01
C CYS A 183 -12.77 -12.55 -10.76
N PRO A 184 -12.88 -13.55 -11.66
CA PRO A 184 -12.16 -14.81 -11.53
C PRO A 184 -10.65 -14.59 -11.30
N PRO A 185 -10.04 -15.22 -10.28
CA PRO A 185 -8.62 -15.05 -10.01
C PRO A 185 -7.75 -15.65 -11.12
N ILE A 186 -6.49 -15.19 -11.20
CA ILE A 186 -5.47 -15.85 -12.04
C ILE A 186 -5.19 -17.23 -11.43
N PRO A 187 -5.26 -18.31 -12.21
CA PRO A 187 -4.97 -19.64 -11.70
C PRO A 187 -3.48 -19.75 -11.33
N TRP A 188 -3.17 -20.63 -10.38
CA TRP A 188 -1.78 -20.92 -10.01
C TRP A 188 -1.03 -21.48 -11.21
N ILE A 189 -0.09 -20.74 -11.78
CA ILE A 189 0.82 -21.20 -12.84
C ILE A 189 2.21 -21.52 -12.30
N ASP A 190 2.65 -20.81 -11.26
CA ASP A 190 3.93 -21.00 -10.59
C ASP A 190 3.78 -20.78 -9.07
N THR A 191 4.90 -20.72 -8.34
CA THR A 191 4.91 -20.50 -6.89
C THR A 191 4.81 -19.04 -6.44
N LYS A 192 4.89 -18.10 -7.39
CA LYS A 192 5.02 -16.66 -7.15
C LYS A 192 3.77 -15.88 -7.58
N ARG A 193 2.88 -16.49 -8.36
CA ARG A 193 1.82 -15.83 -9.13
C ARG A 193 0.53 -16.66 -9.18
N ALA A 194 -0.46 -16.14 -8.49
CA ALA A 194 -1.87 -16.48 -8.68
C ALA A 194 -2.73 -15.45 -7.95
N GLY A 195 -4.04 -15.67 -7.99
CA GLY A 195 -4.97 -14.84 -7.24
C GLY A 195 -5.11 -13.49 -7.91
N TYR A 196 -4.52 -12.47 -7.28
CA TYR A 196 -4.65 -11.08 -7.69
C TYR A 196 -3.99 -10.78 -9.04
N LEU A 197 -4.58 -9.84 -9.78
CA LEU A 197 -4.11 -9.48 -11.14
C LEU A 197 -2.74 -8.79 -11.11
N LEU A 198 -2.58 -7.80 -10.24
CA LEU A 198 -1.38 -6.95 -10.20
C LEU A 198 -0.54 -7.13 -8.94
N ALA A 199 -1.18 -7.43 -7.81
CA ALA A 199 -0.48 -7.70 -6.57
C ALA A 199 0.12 -9.11 -6.60
N SER A 200 1.39 -9.25 -6.19
CA SER A 200 2.00 -10.57 -6.08
C SER A 200 1.50 -11.26 -4.81
N SER A 201 0.96 -12.47 -4.95
CA SER A 201 0.69 -13.36 -3.82
C SER A 201 1.67 -14.54 -3.85
N LYS A 202 2.44 -14.72 -2.78
CA LYS A 202 3.25 -15.93 -2.58
C LYS A 202 2.34 -17.10 -2.18
N ILE A 203 2.61 -18.31 -2.70
CA ILE A 203 1.90 -19.55 -2.30
C ILE A 203 1.96 -19.76 -0.78
N ALA A 204 3.13 -19.54 -0.17
CA ALA A 204 3.34 -19.71 1.25
C ALA A 204 3.29 -18.35 1.97
N LYS A 205 2.25 -18.15 2.79
CA LYS A 205 2.30 -17.22 3.91
C LYS A 205 2.85 -18.01 5.10
N PHE A 206 4.14 -17.88 5.40
CA PHE A 206 4.64 -18.35 6.69
C PHE A 206 4.06 -17.40 7.75
N PHE A 207 3.13 -17.90 8.56
CA PHE A 207 2.77 -17.24 9.81
C PHE A 207 4.00 -17.34 10.71
N VAL A 208 4.68 -16.22 10.92
CA VAL A 208 5.71 -16.03 11.96
C VAL A 208 5.08 -15.16 13.03
#